data_AF-A0A364L0P4-F1
#
_entry.id   AF-A0A364L0P4-F1
#
_cell.length_a   1.000
_cell.length_b   1.000
_cell.length_c   1.000
_cell.angle_alpha   90.00
_cell.angle_beta   90.00
_cell.angle_gamma   90.00
#
_symmetry.space_group_name_H-M   'P 1'
#
loop_
_entity.id
_entity.type
_entity.pdbx_description
1 polymer ?
#
loop_
_entity_poly.entity_id
_entity_poly.type
_entity_poly.pdbx_seq_one_letter_code
_entity_poly.pdbx_strand_id
1 'polypeptide(L)'
;MFGIADDSVFSDFEEEELRRPIPRKETDGRTIYISRELRMPKDWGAPVLCDFGSAVPSDVEHLEDVQPNIYRAPEVILEVPWTNSIDIWNVGCMIWNVFEGGSLFTGQDPEFQTYRSRAHLAEIISLLGMPPPTLLARGQLTQKFFSNDGNFHAGIPIREQIPLEQRETSLEGQDKVIFLRLIRKMLQWEPSERASAKELAQDEWILKNL
;
A
#
# COMPACT_ATOMS: atom_id res chain seq x y z
N MET A 1 0.41 -10.21 8.70
CA MET A 1 0.80 -11.22 9.73
C MET A 1 0.71 -12.59 9.08
N PHE A 2 1.52 -13.57 9.49
CA PHE A 2 1.30 -14.95 9.03
C PHE A 2 0.20 -15.59 9.88
N GLY A 3 -0.68 -16.36 9.25
CA GLY A 3 -1.63 -17.19 9.99
C GLY A 3 -0.88 -18.17 10.90
N ILE A 4 -1.56 -18.65 11.94
CA ILE A 4 -1.06 -19.74 12.78
C ILE A 4 -1.78 -21.00 12.33
N ALA A 5 -1.05 -21.97 11.78
CA ALA A 5 -1.59 -23.27 11.38
C ALA A 5 -1.35 -24.35 12.45
N ASP A 6 -0.88 -23.93 13.63
CA ASP A 6 -0.59 -24.77 14.79
C ASP A 6 -1.55 -24.42 15.93
N ASP A 7 -2.66 -25.14 16.02
CA ASP A 7 -3.68 -24.92 17.05
C ASP A 7 -3.15 -25.13 18.48
N SER A 8 -2.03 -25.83 18.65
CA SER A 8 -1.45 -26.03 19.99
C SER A 8 -1.02 -24.71 20.64
N VAL A 9 -0.71 -23.69 19.84
CA VAL A 9 -0.42 -22.33 20.34
C VAL A 9 -1.61 -21.72 21.08
N PHE A 10 -2.84 -21.95 20.57
CA PHE A 10 -4.05 -21.43 21.19
C PHE A 10 -4.48 -22.26 22.41
N SER A 11 -4.39 -23.59 22.32
CA SER A 11 -4.66 -24.48 23.46
C SER A 11 -3.71 -24.20 24.63
N ASP A 12 -2.41 -24.01 24.36
CA ASP A 12 -1.42 -23.65 25.37
C ASP A 12 -1.76 -22.31 26.04
N PHE A 13 -2.20 -21.31 25.26
CA PHE A 13 -2.60 -20.01 25.77
C PHE A 13 -3.80 -20.12 26.71
N GLU A 14 -4.84 -20.88 26.32
CA GLU A 14 -6.03 -21.12 27.12
C GLU A 14 -5.70 -21.85 28.43
N GLU A 15 -4.93 -22.94 28.36
CA GLU A 15 -4.51 -23.70 29.54
C GLU A 15 -3.68 -22.83 30.50
N GLU A 16 -2.76 -22.01 29.99
CA GLU A 16 -2.00 -21.09 30.82
C GLU A 16 -2.88 -20.02 31.46
N GLU A 17 -3.93 -19.55 30.78
CA GLU A 17 -4.83 -18.51 31.31
C GLU A 17 -5.71 -19.09 32.42
N LEU A 18 -6.19 -20.33 32.25
CA LEU A 18 -6.91 -21.05 33.30
C LEU A 18 -6.02 -21.32 34.52
N ARG A 19 -4.76 -21.72 34.30
CA ARG A 19 -3.83 -22.07 35.38
C ARG A 19 -3.29 -20.84 36.10
N ARG A 20 -3.00 -19.77 35.35
CA ARG A 20 -2.40 -18.53 35.85
C ARG A 20 -3.05 -17.34 35.14
N PRO A 21 -4.19 -16.86 35.63
CA PRO A 21 -4.88 -15.73 35.04
C PRO A 21 -3.99 -14.49 35.02
N ILE A 22 -3.97 -13.79 33.89
CA ILE A 22 -3.24 -12.54 33.76
C ILE A 22 -3.95 -11.39 34.51
N PRO A 23 -3.20 -10.35 34.93
CA PRO A 23 -3.79 -9.12 35.42
C PRO A 23 -4.87 -8.59 34.45
N ARG A 24 -6.03 -8.30 35.01
CA ARG A 24 -7.17 -7.75 34.28
C ARG A 24 -7.85 -6.66 35.09
N LYS A 25 -8.50 -5.74 34.41
CA LYS A 25 -9.37 -4.73 35.03
C LYS A 25 -10.74 -4.74 34.38
N GLU A 26 -11.76 -4.44 35.16
CA GLU A 26 -13.12 -4.23 34.67
C GLU A 26 -13.39 -2.73 34.63
N THR A 27 -13.86 -2.23 33.49
CA THR A 27 -14.24 -0.82 33.29
C THR A 27 -15.37 -0.79 32.29
N ASP A 28 -16.42 0.01 32.53
CA ASP A 28 -17.54 0.20 31.59
C ASP A 28 -18.18 -1.11 31.08
N GLY A 29 -18.31 -2.13 31.95
CA GLY A 29 -18.90 -3.42 31.59
C GLY A 29 -18.04 -4.32 30.70
N ARG A 30 -16.77 -3.97 30.46
CA ARG A 30 -15.80 -4.79 29.72
C ARG A 30 -14.60 -5.16 30.58
N THR A 31 -14.08 -6.36 30.37
CA THR A 31 -12.82 -6.82 30.96
C THR A 31 -11.67 -6.53 30.02
N ILE A 32 -10.66 -5.82 30.52
CA ILE A 32 -9.43 -5.52 29.79
C ILE A 32 -8.31 -6.34 30.41
N TYR A 33 -7.67 -7.15 29.58
CA TYR A 33 -6.57 -8.04 29.93
C TYR A 33 -5.24 -7.41 29.50
N ILE A 34 -4.16 -7.65 30.24
CA ILE A 34 -2.82 -7.35 29.75
C ILE A 34 -2.46 -8.31 28.61
N SER A 35 -1.76 -7.87 27.57
CA SER A 35 -1.36 -8.79 26.50
C SER A 35 -0.48 -9.92 27.06
N ARG A 36 -0.78 -11.16 26.66
CA ARG A 36 0.08 -12.33 26.86
C ARG A 36 0.65 -12.75 25.52
N GLU A 37 1.94 -13.10 25.53
CA GLU A 37 2.61 -13.61 24.35
C GLU A 37 2.09 -14.99 23.98
N LEU A 38 1.84 -15.19 22.68
CA LEU A 38 1.62 -16.53 22.13
C LEU A 38 2.98 -17.21 21.94
N ARG A 39 3.01 -18.53 22.11
CA ARG A 39 4.20 -19.32 21.77
C ARG A 39 4.45 -19.26 20.27
N MET A 40 5.71 -19.46 19.88
CA MET A 40 6.08 -19.56 18.47
C MET A 40 5.37 -20.78 17.86
N PRO A 41 4.57 -20.61 16.80
CA PRO A 41 3.94 -21.74 16.13
C PRO A 41 4.99 -22.63 15.47
N LYS A 42 4.75 -23.94 15.46
CA LYS A 42 5.58 -24.89 14.70
C LYS A 42 5.36 -24.72 13.20
N ASP A 43 4.11 -24.48 12.82
CA ASP A 43 3.68 -24.32 11.43
C ASP A 43 3.01 -22.96 11.22
N TRP A 44 3.54 -22.22 10.26
CA TRP A 44 2.97 -20.94 9.82
C TRP A 44 1.96 -21.17 8.70
N GLY A 45 0.81 -20.50 8.83
CA GLY A 45 -0.20 -20.42 7.79
C GLY A 45 0.10 -19.35 6.75
N ALA A 46 -0.81 -19.22 5.79
CA ALA A 46 -0.73 -18.19 4.76
C ALA A 46 -0.69 -16.76 5.37
N PRO A 47 -0.09 -15.78 4.69
CA PRO A 47 -0.23 -14.38 5.07
C PRO A 47 -1.70 -13.98 5.16
N VAL A 48 -2.05 -13.28 6.22
CA VAL A 48 -3.38 -12.71 6.44
C VAL A 48 -3.26 -11.20 6.66
N LEU A 49 -4.25 -10.47 6.13
CA LEU A 49 -4.43 -9.07 6.48
C LEU A 49 -4.76 -8.97 7.96
N CYS A 50 -4.10 -8.03 8.62
CA CYS A 50 -4.20 -7.80 10.06
C CYS A 50 -4.10 -6.29 10.32
N ASP A 51 -4.27 -5.90 11.58
CA ASP A 51 -4.17 -4.50 12.00
C ASP A 51 -5.16 -3.58 11.28
N PHE A 52 -6.45 -3.81 11.53
CA PHE A 52 -7.54 -2.99 10.99
C PHE A 52 -7.76 -1.69 11.78
N GLY A 53 -6.77 -1.23 12.56
CA GLY A 53 -6.89 -0.02 13.39
C GLY A 53 -7.12 1.27 12.60
N SER A 54 -6.71 1.28 11.32
CA SER A 54 -6.92 2.38 10.37
C SER A 54 -7.94 2.05 9.27
N ALA A 55 -8.66 0.93 9.39
CA ALA A 55 -9.68 0.57 8.41
C ALA A 55 -10.91 1.46 8.57
N VAL A 56 -11.50 1.86 7.44
CA VAL A 56 -12.69 2.72 7.40
C VAL A 56 -13.79 2.09 6.55
N PRO A 57 -15.08 2.39 6.83
CA PRO A 57 -16.19 1.95 6.00
C PRO A 57 -16.10 2.49 4.58
N SER A 58 -16.47 1.71 3.57
CA SER A 58 -16.35 2.11 2.16
C SER A 58 -17.56 2.90 1.60
N ASP A 59 -18.61 3.05 2.39
CA ASP A 59 -19.90 3.66 2.00
C ASP A 59 -19.95 5.18 2.24
N VAL A 60 -18.87 5.76 2.73
CA VAL A 60 -18.70 7.20 2.93
C VAL A 60 -17.56 7.73 2.07
N GLU A 61 -17.62 9.03 1.75
CA GLU A 61 -16.54 9.73 1.06
C GLU A 61 -15.38 9.96 2.03
N HIS A 62 -14.15 9.75 1.55
CA HIS A 62 -12.94 9.93 2.35
C HIS A 62 -11.96 10.89 1.69
N LEU A 63 -11.28 11.67 2.52
CA LEU A 63 -10.30 12.70 2.14
C LEU A 63 -9.12 12.79 3.12
N GLU A 64 -9.10 11.92 4.13
CA GLU A 64 -8.11 11.92 5.20
C GLU A 64 -6.71 11.52 4.69
N ASP A 65 -5.67 11.99 5.39
CA ASP A 65 -4.30 11.52 5.14
C ASP A 65 -4.12 10.10 5.69
N VAL A 66 -4.16 9.14 4.76
CA VAL A 66 -4.03 7.71 5.03
C VAL A 66 -2.78 7.14 4.35
N GLN A 67 -2.52 5.86 4.62
CA GLN A 67 -1.43 5.07 4.07
C GLN A 67 -0.04 5.46 4.57
N PRO A 68 0.88 4.48 4.72
CA PRO A 68 2.27 4.80 4.99
C PRO A 68 2.89 5.57 3.82
N ASN A 69 3.83 6.46 4.14
CA ASN A 69 4.41 7.44 3.20
C ASN A 69 4.82 6.87 1.83
N ILE A 70 5.59 5.77 1.81
CA ILE A 70 6.12 5.17 0.55
C ILE A 70 5.07 4.43 -0.28
N TYR A 71 3.91 4.17 0.30
CA TYR A 71 2.80 3.49 -0.37
C TYR A 71 1.69 4.46 -0.75
N ARG A 72 1.75 5.72 -0.34
CA ARG A 72 0.65 6.68 -0.51
C ARG A 72 0.28 6.88 -1.99
N ALA A 73 -1.01 6.74 -2.28
CA ALA A 73 -1.56 6.87 -3.61
C ALA A 73 -1.63 8.35 -4.05
N PRO A 74 -1.57 8.65 -5.36
CA PRO A 74 -1.56 10.03 -5.86
C PRO A 74 -2.82 10.82 -5.49
N GLU A 75 -4.00 10.19 -5.48
CA GLU A 75 -5.26 10.81 -5.05
C GLU A 75 -5.22 11.25 -3.57
N VAL A 76 -4.56 10.49 -2.71
CA VAL A 76 -4.40 10.85 -1.29
C VAL A 76 -3.43 12.04 -1.16
N ILE A 77 -2.33 12.04 -1.93
CA ILE A 77 -1.38 13.18 -1.94
C ILE A 77 -2.03 14.48 -2.44
N LEU A 78 -2.92 14.37 -3.43
CA LEU A 78 -3.59 15.51 -4.07
C LEU A 78 -4.89 15.92 -3.38
N GLU A 79 -5.30 15.20 -2.32
CA GLU A 79 -6.60 15.37 -1.65
C GLU A 79 -7.76 15.32 -2.65
N VAL A 80 -7.73 14.31 -3.54
CA VAL A 80 -8.87 13.87 -4.35
C VAL A 80 -9.63 12.83 -3.51
N PRO A 81 -10.98 12.86 -3.46
CA PRO A 81 -11.75 11.86 -2.75
C PRO A 81 -11.35 10.43 -3.18
N TRP A 82 -11.14 9.57 -2.19
CA TRP A 82 -10.57 8.25 -2.42
C TRP A 82 -11.49 7.11 -2.00
N THR A 83 -11.21 5.91 -2.53
CA THR A 83 -11.98 4.67 -2.27
C THR A 83 -11.00 3.51 -2.00
N ASN A 84 -11.50 2.28 -1.92
CA ASN A 84 -10.66 1.06 -1.81
C ASN A 84 -9.60 0.90 -2.92
N SER A 85 -9.71 1.65 -4.03
CA SER A 85 -8.68 1.74 -5.07
C SER A 85 -7.29 2.16 -4.54
N ILE A 86 -7.21 2.83 -3.39
CA ILE A 86 -5.94 3.17 -2.75
C ILE A 86 -5.21 1.93 -2.22
N ASP A 87 -5.96 0.90 -1.82
CA ASP A 87 -5.39 -0.37 -1.35
C ASP A 87 -4.78 -1.15 -2.51
N ILE A 88 -5.40 -1.08 -3.69
CA ILE A 88 -4.85 -1.66 -4.92
C ILE A 88 -3.50 -1.02 -5.27
N TRP A 89 -3.39 0.30 -5.11
CA TRP A 89 -2.11 0.99 -5.29
C TRP A 89 -1.07 0.53 -4.26
N ASN A 90 -1.45 0.40 -2.98
CA ASN A 90 -0.56 -0.14 -1.93
C ASN A 90 -0.06 -1.55 -2.27
N VAL A 91 -0.96 -2.43 -2.71
CA VAL A 91 -0.62 -3.80 -3.11
C VAL A 91 0.35 -3.79 -4.29
N GLY A 92 0.13 -2.95 -5.31
CA GLY A 92 1.05 -2.82 -6.44
C GLY A 92 2.47 -2.39 -6.02
N CYS A 93 2.56 -1.38 -5.16
CA CYS A 93 3.84 -0.93 -4.59
C CYS A 93 4.49 -2.01 -3.70
N MET A 94 3.70 -2.70 -2.88
CA MET A 94 4.18 -3.77 -2.00
C MET A 94 4.73 -4.95 -2.79
N ILE A 95 4.02 -5.42 -3.81
CA ILE A 95 4.47 -6.51 -4.69
C ILE A 95 5.80 -6.13 -5.33
N TRP A 96 5.90 -4.91 -5.89
CA TRP A 96 7.15 -4.42 -6.45
C TRP A 96 8.30 -4.49 -5.43
N ASN A 97 8.07 -3.98 -4.21
CA ASN A 97 9.10 -3.93 -3.18
C ASN A 97 9.59 -5.32 -2.74
N VAL A 98 8.68 -6.30 -2.70
CA VAL A 98 9.03 -7.68 -2.36
C VAL A 98 9.85 -8.32 -3.48
N PHE A 99 9.52 -8.07 -4.75
CA PHE A 99 10.25 -8.63 -5.89
C PHE A 99 11.63 -8.00 -6.07
N GLU A 100 11.73 -6.68 -6.10
CA GLU A 100 12.98 -5.96 -6.40
C GLU A 100 13.85 -5.66 -5.17
N GLY A 101 13.36 -5.98 -3.96
CA GLY A 101 14.09 -5.72 -2.71
C GLY A 101 14.27 -4.24 -2.37
N GLY A 102 13.52 -3.34 -3.02
CA GLY A 102 13.64 -1.89 -2.87
C GLY A 102 12.32 -1.16 -3.08
N SER A 103 12.18 0.03 -2.50
CA SER A 103 10.93 0.80 -2.61
C SER A 103 10.74 1.39 -4.01
N LEU A 104 9.57 1.17 -4.62
CA LEU A 104 9.23 1.78 -5.92
C LEU A 104 9.23 3.31 -5.86
N PHE A 105 8.73 3.85 -4.75
CA PHE A 105 8.76 5.26 -4.39
C PHE A 105 9.37 5.41 -2.99
N THR A 106 10.20 6.41 -2.81
CA THR A 106 10.80 6.75 -1.52
C THR A 106 10.21 8.02 -0.96
N GLY A 107 9.77 8.93 -1.83
CA GLY A 107 9.41 10.30 -1.47
C GLY A 107 10.53 11.05 -0.75
N GLN A 108 11.78 10.58 -0.83
CA GLN A 108 12.90 11.16 -0.12
C GLN A 108 13.28 12.49 -0.77
N ASP A 109 13.03 13.56 -0.05
CA ASP A 109 13.31 14.91 -0.53
C ASP A 109 14.81 15.21 -0.47
N PRO A 110 15.47 15.54 -1.59
CA PRO A 110 16.91 15.79 -1.60
C PRO A 110 17.31 17.06 -0.86
N GLU A 111 16.40 18.04 -0.72
CA GLU A 111 16.66 19.28 0.01
C GLU A 111 16.49 19.08 1.52
N PHE A 112 15.40 18.42 1.92
CA PHE A 112 15.04 18.27 3.33
C PHE A 112 15.52 16.97 3.98
N GLN A 113 16.04 16.02 3.21
CA GLN A 113 16.48 14.70 3.67
C GLN A 113 15.41 13.95 4.47
N THR A 114 14.14 14.14 4.10
CA THR A 114 12.99 13.48 4.72
C THR A 114 11.89 13.28 3.69
N TYR A 115 10.88 12.48 4.02
CA TYR A 115 9.73 12.28 3.15
C TYR A 115 8.99 13.60 2.89
N ARG A 116 8.73 13.90 1.61
CA ARG A 116 7.84 14.99 1.19
C ARG A 116 7.00 14.57 -0.01
N SER A 117 5.72 14.94 0.03
CA SER A 117 4.78 14.71 -1.06
C SER A 117 5.26 15.24 -2.42
N ARG A 118 6.03 16.35 -2.47
CA ARG A 118 6.60 16.86 -3.72
C ARG A 118 7.60 15.89 -4.35
N ALA A 119 8.45 15.25 -3.53
CA ALA A 119 9.42 14.30 -4.01
C ALA A 119 8.72 12.99 -4.43
N HIS A 120 7.71 12.57 -3.66
CA HIS A 120 6.91 11.40 -4.01
C HIS A 120 6.19 11.60 -5.36
N LEU A 121 5.49 12.73 -5.56
CA LEU A 121 4.85 13.04 -6.84
C LEU A 121 5.86 13.10 -8.00
N ALA A 122 7.05 13.68 -7.79
CA ALA A 122 8.09 13.71 -8.82
C ALA A 122 8.55 12.30 -9.23
N GLU A 123 8.64 11.35 -8.29
CA GLU A 123 8.95 9.95 -8.58
C GLU A 123 7.81 9.24 -9.31
N ILE A 124 6.54 9.51 -8.93
CA ILE A 124 5.37 8.98 -9.64
C ILE A 124 5.34 9.51 -11.09
N ILE A 125 5.61 10.81 -11.30
CA ILE A 125 5.67 11.41 -12.64
C ILE A 125 6.83 10.81 -13.45
N SER A 126 8.00 10.61 -12.83
CA SER A 126 9.14 9.94 -13.47
C SER A 126 8.80 8.49 -13.87
N LEU A 127 7.81 7.84 -13.24
CA LEU A 127 7.38 6.50 -13.62
C LEU A 127 6.27 6.53 -14.68
N LEU A 128 5.17 7.22 -14.38
CA LEU A 128 3.90 7.15 -15.11
C LEU A 128 3.71 8.28 -16.13
N GLY A 129 4.62 9.26 -16.17
CA GLY A 129 4.42 10.51 -16.89
C GLY A 129 3.50 11.47 -16.14
N MET A 130 3.14 12.60 -16.77
CA MET A 130 2.29 13.62 -16.15
C MET A 130 0.89 13.08 -15.82
N PRO A 131 0.28 13.50 -14.70
CA PRO A 131 -1.08 13.11 -14.34
C PRO A 131 -2.09 13.66 -15.36
N PRO A 132 -3.23 12.97 -15.55
CA PRO A 132 -4.29 13.45 -16.43
C PRO A 132 -4.93 14.72 -15.84
N PRO A 133 -5.33 15.70 -16.69
CA PRO A 133 -5.96 16.94 -16.23
C PRO A 133 -7.24 16.71 -15.39
N THR A 134 -7.96 15.62 -15.65
CA THR A 134 -9.17 15.22 -14.92
C THR A 134 -8.89 14.88 -13.45
N LEU A 135 -7.73 14.31 -13.15
CA LEU A 135 -7.29 14.07 -11.78
C LEU A 135 -6.92 15.40 -11.10
N LEU A 136 -6.10 16.22 -11.77
CA LEU A 136 -5.67 17.52 -11.26
C LEU A 136 -6.86 18.44 -10.95
N ALA A 137 -7.89 18.44 -11.78
CA ALA A 137 -9.09 19.27 -11.58
C ALA A 137 -9.89 18.92 -10.31
N ARG A 138 -9.76 17.70 -9.78
CA ARG A 138 -10.47 17.25 -8.56
C ARG A 138 -9.64 17.43 -7.28
N GLY A 139 -8.33 17.62 -7.37
CA GLY A 139 -7.44 17.64 -6.21
C GLY A 139 -7.43 18.97 -5.49
N GLN A 140 -7.74 18.97 -4.18
CA GLN A 140 -7.70 20.19 -3.36
C GLN A 140 -6.28 20.75 -3.22
N LEU A 141 -5.26 19.89 -3.26
CA LEU A 141 -3.84 20.28 -3.19
C LEU A 141 -3.16 20.40 -4.56
N THR A 142 -3.87 20.32 -5.67
CA THR A 142 -3.26 20.41 -7.02
C THR A 142 -2.39 21.66 -7.17
N GLN A 143 -2.90 22.83 -6.76
CA GLN A 143 -2.20 24.12 -6.90
C GLN A 143 -0.93 24.24 -6.04
N LYS A 144 -0.72 23.32 -5.09
CA LYS A 144 0.51 23.24 -4.30
C LYS A 144 1.67 22.64 -5.10
N PHE A 145 1.37 21.80 -6.08
CA PHE A 145 2.36 21.00 -6.80
C PHE A 145 2.37 21.24 -8.31
N PHE A 146 1.29 21.78 -8.87
CA PHE A 146 1.13 22.01 -10.31
C PHE A 146 0.71 23.45 -10.58
N SER A 147 1.16 23.99 -11.72
CA SER A 147 0.67 25.27 -12.23
C SER A 147 -0.71 25.13 -12.86
N ASN A 148 -1.35 26.27 -13.16
CA ASN A 148 -2.64 26.30 -13.87
C ASN A 148 -2.61 25.63 -15.24
N ASP A 149 -1.44 25.57 -15.89
CA ASP A 149 -1.26 24.89 -17.18
C ASP A 149 -1.03 23.38 -17.02
N GLY A 150 -1.13 22.84 -15.79
CA GLY A 150 -0.93 21.42 -15.49
C GLY A 150 0.53 20.99 -15.40
N ASN A 151 1.48 21.93 -15.44
CA ASN A 151 2.90 21.62 -15.34
C ASN A 151 3.31 21.44 -13.88
N PHE A 152 4.17 20.45 -13.60
CA PHE A 152 4.68 20.24 -12.25
C PHE A 152 5.57 21.40 -11.81
N HIS A 153 5.23 22.02 -10.69
CA HIS A 153 5.87 23.21 -10.14
C HIS A 153 5.95 23.12 -8.60
N ALA A 154 6.71 22.15 -8.11
CA ALA A 154 6.92 21.93 -6.67
C ALA A 154 8.34 22.27 -6.19
N GLY A 155 9.13 22.98 -7.01
CA GLY A 155 10.50 23.37 -6.67
C GLY A 155 11.48 22.19 -6.55
N ILE A 156 11.19 21.07 -7.20
CA ILE A 156 12.05 19.89 -7.27
C ILE A 156 12.08 19.38 -8.72
N PRO A 157 13.25 18.99 -9.26
CA PRO A 157 13.32 18.45 -10.62
C PRO A 157 12.64 17.07 -10.70
N ILE A 158 11.96 16.83 -11.80
CA ILE A 158 11.54 15.47 -12.18
C ILE A 158 12.78 14.77 -12.73
N ARG A 159 13.13 13.61 -12.17
CA ARG A 159 14.21 12.76 -12.70
C ARG A 159 13.81 12.19 -14.06
N GLU A 160 14.80 11.80 -14.85
CA GLU A 160 14.57 11.13 -16.14
C GLU A 160 13.57 9.97 -15.98
N GLN A 161 12.69 9.81 -16.97
CA GLN A 161 11.71 8.74 -16.94
C GLN A 161 12.42 7.40 -17.16
N ILE A 162 12.44 6.58 -16.11
CA ILE A 162 12.95 5.20 -16.18
C ILE A 162 11.73 4.27 -16.15
N PRO A 163 11.37 3.63 -17.28
CA PRO A 163 10.23 2.72 -17.35
C PRO A 163 10.37 1.53 -16.41
N LEU A 164 9.24 0.93 -16.02
CA LEU A 164 9.23 -0.28 -15.18
C LEU A 164 10.10 -1.40 -15.76
N GLU A 165 10.15 -1.54 -17.09
CA GLU A 165 10.98 -2.54 -17.80
C GLU A 165 12.46 -2.49 -17.43
N GLN A 166 12.98 -1.27 -17.24
CA GLN A 166 14.39 -1.04 -16.91
C GLN A 166 14.64 -1.12 -15.41
N ARG A 167 13.60 -0.90 -14.59
CA ARG A 167 13.69 -0.99 -13.14
C ARG A 167 13.55 -2.41 -12.62
N GLU A 168 12.82 -3.26 -13.34
CA GLU A 168 12.64 -4.66 -13.00
C GLU A 168 13.92 -5.42 -13.37
N THR A 169 14.52 -6.12 -12.41
CA THR A 169 15.81 -6.80 -12.57
C THR A 169 15.77 -8.28 -12.18
N SER A 170 14.62 -8.76 -11.69
CA SER A 170 14.45 -10.09 -11.11
C SER A 170 13.94 -11.14 -12.11
N LEU A 171 13.21 -10.71 -13.13
CA LEU A 171 12.51 -11.57 -14.10
C LEU A 171 13.01 -11.35 -15.52
N GLU A 172 12.87 -12.39 -16.35
CA GLU A 172 13.23 -12.35 -17.76
C GLU A 172 12.11 -12.90 -18.65
N GLY A 173 12.21 -12.62 -19.95
CA GLY A 173 11.33 -13.18 -20.97
C GLY A 173 9.84 -12.90 -20.72
N GLN A 174 9.02 -13.94 -20.89
CA GLN A 174 7.56 -13.82 -20.80
C GLN A 174 7.08 -13.50 -19.38
N ASP A 175 7.79 -13.98 -18.35
CA ASP A 175 7.40 -13.74 -16.96
C ASP A 175 7.51 -12.27 -16.60
N LYS A 176 8.60 -11.61 -17.00
CA LYS A 176 8.73 -10.16 -16.89
C LYS A 176 7.57 -9.43 -17.56
N VAL A 177 7.19 -9.84 -18.78
CA VAL A 177 6.10 -9.20 -19.54
C VAL A 177 4.74 -9.34 -18.83
N ILE A 178 4.42 -10.54 -18.33
CA ILE A 178 3.16 -10.79 -17.61
C ILE A 178 3.15 -10.06 -16.26
N PHE A 179 4.25 -10.08 -15.51
CA PHE A 179 4.40 -9.37 -14.24
C PHE A 179 4.24 -7.86 -14.39
N LEU A 180 4.93 -7.24 -15.34
CA LEU A 180 4.84 -5.80 -15.57
C LEU A 180 3.44 -5.37 -15.99
N ARG A 181 2.71 -6.23 -16.71
CA ARG A 181 1.30 -6.00 -17.06
C ARG A 181 0.39 -6.06 -15.83
N LEU A 182 0.63 -6.97 -14.90
CA LEU A 182 -0.05 -7.01 -13.60
C LEU A 182 0.21 -5.69 -12.81
N ILE A 183 1.47 -5.27 -12.68
CA ILE A 183 1.83 -4.04 -11.95
C ILE A 183 1.14 -2.80 -12.56
N ARG A 184 1.09 -2.70 -13.89
CA ARG A 184 0.40 -1.60 -14.58
C ARG A 184 -1.10 -1.56 -14.32
N LYS A 185 -1.77 -2.69 -14.06
CA LYS A 185 -3.19 -2.69 -13.69
C LYS A 185 -3.45 -2.09 -12.30
N MET A 186 -2.42 -2.03 -11.45
CA MET A 186 -2.51 -1.46 -10.10
C MET A 186 -2.01 -0.01 -10.03
N LEU A 187 -0.96 0.32 -10.78
CA LEU A 187 -0.30 1.63 -10.76
C LEU A 187 -0.83 2.53 -11.86
N GLN A 188 -2.02 3.08 -11.65
CA GLN A 188 -2.66 4.06 -12.52
C GLN A 188 -2.88 5.38 -11.79
N TRP A 189 -2.74 6.49 -12.51
CA TRP A 189 -3.06 7.83 -12.00
C TRP A 189 -4.53 7.94 -11.61
N GLU A 190 -5.42 7.53 -12.51
CA GLU A 190 -6.86 7.57 -12.26
C GLU A 190 -7.27 6.35 -11.42
N PRO A 191 -7.89 6.55 -10.25
CA PRO A 191 -8.30 5.44 -9.39
C PRO A 191 -9.29 4.48 -10.07
N SER A 192 -10.16 4.98 -10.95
CA SER A 192 -11.14 4.16 -11.69
C SER A 192 -10.52 3.26 -12.76
N GLU A 193 -9.30 3.53 -13.19
CA GLU A 193 -8.58 2.71 -14.17
C GLU A 193 -7.78 1.58 -13.51
N ARG A 194 -7.74 1.54 -12.17
CA ARG A 194 -7.12 0.44 -11.43
C ARG A 194 -8.04 -0.78 -11.42
N ALA A 195 -7.48 -1.94 -11.70
CA ALA A 195 -8.22 -3.19 -11.60
C ALA A 195 -8.62 -3.47 -10.15
N SER A 196 -9.83 -4.00 -9.96
CA SER A 196 -10.30 -4.44 -8.64
C SER A 196 -9.52 -5.67 -8.16
N ALA A 197 -9.52 -5.91 -6.85
CA ALA A 197 -8.93 -7.12 -6.28
C ALA A 197 -9.48 -8.41 -6.91
N LYS A 198 -10.78 -8.42 -7.26
CA LYS A 198 -11.43 -9.55 -7.92
C LYS A 198 -10.88 -9.81 -9.32
N GLU A 199 -10.65 -8.76 -10.10
CA GLU A 199 -10.06 -8.87 -11.44
C GLU A 199 -8.58 -9.28 -11.37
N LEU A 200 -7.83 -8.72 -10.43
CA LEU A 200 -6.43 -9.07 -10.21
C LEU A 200 -6.25 -10.52 -9.77
N ALA A 201 -7.18 -11.07 -8.97
CA ALA A 201 -7.18 -12.49 -8.60
C ALA A 201 -7.33 -13.44 -9.80
N GLN A 202 -7.81 -12.93 -10.94
CA GLN A 202 -7.93 -13.67 -12.21
C GLN A 202 -6.85 -13.27 -13.22
N ASP A 203 -5.86 -12.48 -12.80
CA ASP A 203 -4.77 -12.08 -13.67
C ASP A 203 -3.89 -13.27 -14.06
N GLU A 204 -3.37 -13.24 -15.29
CA GLU A 204 -2.48 -14.28 -15.85
C GLU A 204 -1.27 -14.54 -14.95
N TRP A 205 -0.66 -13.50 -14.36
CA TRP A 205 0.47 -13.67 -13.44
C TRP A 205 0.06 -14.46 -12.19
N ILE A 206 -1.08 -14.11 -11.62
CA ILE A 206 -1.56 -14.69 -10.36
C ILE A 206 -1.98 -16.15 -10.60
N LEU A 207 -2.77 -16.43 -11.63
CA LEU A 207 -3.22 -17.78 -11.95
C LEU A 207 -2.08 -18.72 -12.34
N LYS A 208 -0.99 -18.20 -12.93
CA LYS A 208 0.18 -18.99 -13.29
C LYS A 208 1.02 -19.41 -12.07
N ASN A 209 1.00 -18.63 -11.00
CA ASN A 209 1.89 -18.77 -9.84
C ASN A 209 1.17 -19.12 -8.52
N LEU A 210 -0.13 -19.43 -8.58
CA LEU A 210 -0.91 -20.05 -7.50
C LEU A 210 -0.89 -21.57 -7.64
#